data_AF-A0A1H4ICW2-F1
#
_entry.id   AF-A0A1H4ICW2-F1
#
_cell.length_a   1.000
_cell.length_b   1.000
_cell.length_c   1.000
_cell.angle_alpha   90.00
_cell.angle_beta   90.00
_cell.angle_gamma   90.00
#
_symmetry.space_group_name_H-M   'P 1'
#
loop_
_entity.id
_entity.type
_entity.pdbx_description
1 polymer ?
#
loop_
_entity_poly.entity_id
_entity_poly.type
_entity_poly.pdbx_seq_one_letter_code
_entity_poly.pdbx_strand_id
1 'polypeptide(L)'
;MTPKAVQARTIANFLPLVCERAGAKIVHNADAGYTGVRFETVNGPVILQMPTEDGNDFRIIHEFIEPSDENGRTEKEIAHFPAIYKPQGVAHFTAQILNSRGFLG
;
A
#
# COMPACT_ATOMS: atom_id res chain seq x y z
N MET A 1 -20.24 -1.39 0.23
CA MET A 1 -18.78 -1.65 0.31
C MET A 1 -18.36 -2.19 -1.04
N THR A 2 -17.41 -1.56 -1.73
CA THR A 2 -16.98 -2.00 -3.08
C THR A 2 -16.19 -3.31 -3.00
N PRO A 3 -16.15 -4.16 -4.05
CA PRO A 3 -15.35 -5.39 -4.05
C PRO A 3 -13.88 -5.15 -3.65
N LYS A 4 -13.29 -4.03 -4.10
CA LYS A 4 -11.93 -3.61 -3.75
C LYS A 4 -11.77 -3.27 -2.26
N ALA A 5 -12.76 -2.64 -1.64
CA ALA A 5 -12.74 -2.37 -0.21
C ALA A 5 -12.81 -3.66 0.62
N VAL A 6 -13.57 -4.67 0.16
CA VAL A 6 -13.60 -6.00 0.79
C VAL A 6 -12.25 -6.68 0.67
N GLN A 7 -11.61 -6.62 -0.50
CA GLN A 7 -10.27 -7.17 -0.72
C GLN A 7 -9.22 -6.49 0.16
N ALA A 8 -9.19 -5.16 0.19
CA ALA A 8 -8.29 -4.39 1.05
C ALA A 8 -8.49 -4.74 2.53
N ARG A 9 -9.74 -4.88 2.98
CA ARG A 9 -10.04 -5.32 4.35
C ARG A 9 -9.56 -6.73 4.63
N THR A 10 -9.73 -7.63 3.68
CA THR A 10 -9.30 -9.02 3.83
C THR A 10 -7.78 -9.09 3.96
N ILE A 11 -7.05 -8.35 3.13
CA ILE A 11 -5.58 -8.24 3.22
C ILE A 11 -5.19 -7.62 4.57
N ALA A 12 -5.86 -6.54 4.99
CA ALA A 12 -5.54 -5.85 6.24
C ALA A 12 -5.64 -6.78 7.46
N ASN A 13 -6.61 -7.69 7.48
CA ASN A 13 -6.77 -8.69 8.56
C ASN A 13 -5.62 -9.72 8.64
N PHE A 14 -4.80 -9.86 7.58
CA PHE A 14 -3.64 -10.75 7.57
C PHE A 14 -2.32 -10.02 7.75
N LEU A 15 -2.35 -8.69 7.92
CA LEU A 15 -1.15 -7.93 8.20
C LEU A 15 -0.60 -8.30 9.58
N PRO A 16 0.73 -8.37 9.74
CA PRO A 16 1.32 -8.58 11.05
C PRO A 16 1.13 -7.34 11.94
N LEU A 17 1.16 -7.55 13.26
CA LEU A 17 0.99 -6.50 14.28
C LEU A 17 1.88 -5.26 14.05
N VAL A 18 3.09 -5.44 13.52
CA VAL A 18 4.01 -4.33 13.21
C VAL A 18 3.41 -3.37 12.17
N CYS A 19 2.67 -3.88 11.18
CA CYS A 19 1.99 -3.05 10.19
C CYS A 19 0.77 -2.35 10.79
N GLU A 20 0.05 -2.99 11.71
CA GLU A 20 -1.05 -2.36 12.44
C GLU A 20 -0.55 -1.20 13.31
N ARG A 21 0.61 -1.36 13.97
CA ARG A 21 1.27 -0.31 14.74
C ARG A 21 1.73 0.87 13.87
N ALA A 22 2.12 0.59 12.63
CA ALA A 22 2.36 1.62 11.61
C ALA A 22 1.06 2.26 11.08
N GLY A 23 -0.07 2.11 11.77
CA GLY A 23 -1.31 2.83 11.46
C GLY A 23 -2.03 2.33 10.21
N ALA A 24 -1.95 1.03 9.89
CA ALA A 24 -2.63 0.43 8.74
C ALA A 24 -4.12 0.81 8.69
N LYS A 25 -4.52 1.54 7.64
CA LYS A 25 -5.89 2.02 7.44
C LYS A 25 -6.33 1.79 6.00
N ILE A 26 -7.56 1.33 5.82
CA ILE A 26 -8.15 1.22 4.48
C ILE A 26 -8.51 2.62 4.00
N VAL A 27 -8.03 2.98 2.81
CA VAL A 27 -8.28 4.28 2.19
C VAL A 27 -8.96 4.10 0.84
N HIS A 28 -9.84 5.04 0.52
CA HIS A 28 -10.50 5.16 -0.77
C HIS A 28 -10.32 6.60 -1.25
N ASN A 29 -9.57 6.78 -2.32
CA ASN A 29 -9.32 8.07 -2.93
C ASN A 29 -10.08 8.14 -4.26
N ALA A 30 -11.17 8.90 -4.28
CA ALA A 30 -12.01 9.06 -5.46
C ALA A 30 -11.33 9.89 -6.54
N ASP A 31 -10.59 10.94 -6.14
CA ASP A 31 -9.91 11.86 -7.06
C ASP A 31 -8.77 11.17 -7.81
N ALA A 32 -7.96 10.39 -7.09
CA ALA A 32 -6.87 9.59 -7.66
C ALA A 32 -7.31 8.20 -8.14
N GLY A 33 -8.60 7.86 -8.01
CA GLY A 33 -9.18 6.63 -8.55
C GLY A 33 -8.67 5.32 -7.92
N TYR A 34 -8.28 5.32 -6.64
CA TYR A 34 -7.72 4.13 -6.00
C TYR A 34 -8.38 3.71 -4.68
N THR A 35 -8.20 2.42 -4.35
CA THR A 35 -8.51 1.85 -3.04
C THR A 35 -7.28 1.11 -2.55
N GLY A 36 -6.96 1.18 -1.27
CA GLY A 36 -5.75 0.56 -0.75
C GLY A 36 -5.67 0.50 0.76
N VAL A 37 -4.52 0.07 1.26
CA VAL A 37 -4.14 0.13 2.67
C VAL A 37 -3.02 1.14 2.82
N ARG A 38 -3.25 2.19 3.60
CA ARG A 38 -2.27 3.23 3.94
C ARG A 38 -1.58 2.88 5.26
N PHE A 39 -0.28 3.12 5.31
CA PHE A 39 0.59 2.96 6.48
C PHE A 39 1.23 4.32 6.77
N GLU A 40 1.14 4.78 8.02
CA GLU A 40 1.81 5.98 8.50
C GLU A 40 3.21 5.59 9.00
N THR A 41 4.14 5.52 8.06
CA THR A 41 5.49 5.00 8.30
C THR A 41 6.46 6.10 8.75
N VAL A 42 7.61 5.73 9.30
CA VAL A 42 8.61 6.70 9.81
C VAL A 42 9.13 7.68 8.74
N ASN A 43 9.13 7.27 7.48
CA ASN A 43 9.63 8.06 6.35
C ASN A 43 8.49 8.68 5.51
N GLY A 44 7.29 8.76 6.08
CA GLY A 44 6.10 9.25 5.40
C GLY A 44 5.13 8.13 4.98
N PRO A 45 3.99 8.48 4.40
CA PRO A 45 2.93 7.52 4.16
C PRO A 45 3.27 6.54 3.03
N VAL A 46 2.95 5.25 3.24
CA VAL A 46 3.07 4.22 2.20
C VAL A 46 1.70 3.61 1.94
N ILE A 47 1.37 3.34 0.68
CA ILE A 47 0.09 2.81 0.25
C ILE A 47 0.30 1.50 -0.48
N LEU A 48 -0.36 0.45 -0.01
CA LEU A 48 -0.66 -0.75 -0.80
C LEU A 48 -1.92 -0.48 -1.63
N GLN A 49 -1.75 -0.22 -2.91
CA GLN A 49 -2.85 0.00 -3.86
C GLN A 49 -3.42 -1.34 -4.35
N MET A 50 -4.74 -1.47 -4.35
CA MET A 50 -5.43 -2.60 -4.96
C MET A 50 -5.34 -2.52 -6.49
N PRO A 51 -5.30 -3.67 -7.20
CA PRO A 51 -5.35 -3.72 -8.66
C PRO A 51 -6.54 -2.93 -9.23
N THR A 52 -6.30 -2.23 -10.33
CA THR A 52 -7.36 -1.56 -11.11
C THR A 52 -7.89 -2.50 -12.20
N GLU A 53 -8.97 -2.14 -12.88
CA GLU A 53 -9.49 -2.98 -13.98
C GLU A 53 -8.51 -3.07 -15.15
N ASP A 54 -7.67 -2.04 -15.33
CA ASP A 54 -6.63 -1.97 -16.36
C ASP A 54 -5.26 -2.51 -15.90
N GLY A 55 -5.09 -2.75 -14.61
CA GLY A 55 -3.80 -3.09 -13.99
C GLY A 55 -3.90 -4.32 -13.11
N ASN A 56 -3.20 -5.39 -13.49
CA ASN A 56 -3.24 -6.69 -12.81
C ASN A 56 -2.34 -6.79 -11.58
N ASP A 57 -1.73 -5.71 -11.10
CA ASP A 57 -0.73 -5.76 -10.04
C ASP A 57 -1.18 -4.98 -8.80
N PHE A 58 -0.81 -5.51 -7.64
CA PHE A 58 -0.74 -4.73 -6.42
C PHE A 58 0.48 -3.82 -6.51
N ARG A 59 0.34 -2.57 -6.07
CA ARG A 59 1.42 -1.59 -6.08
C ARG A 59 1.68 -1.10 -4.67
N ILE A 60 2.93 -0.87 -4.32
CA ILE A 60 3.34 -0.21 -3.09
C ILE A 60 3.92 1.15 -3.47
N ILE A 61 3.28 2.21 -2.99
CA ILE A 61 3.58 3.60 -3.33
C ILE A 61 4.00 4.32 -2.05
N HIS A 62 5.15 4.99 -2.09
CA HIS A 62 5.59 5.90 -1.03
C HIS A 62 5.21 7.32 -1.42
N GLU A 63 4.41 7.99 -0.57
CA GLU A 63 4.07 9.40 -0.71
C GLU A 63 5.09 10.27 0.03
N PHE A 64 5.52 11.35 -0.62
CA PHE A 64 6.40 12.35 -0.05
C PHE A 64 5.62 13.62 0.26
N ILE A 65 5.93 14.23 1.41
CA ILE A 65 5.36 15.52 1.81
C ILE A 65 5.94 16.65 0.96
N GLU A 66 7.21 16.51 0.57
CA GLU A 66 7.93 17.44 -0.30
C GLU A 66 8.26 16.77 -1.64
N PRO A 67 8.32 17.54 -2.75
CA PRO A 67 8.61 16.96 -4.04
C PRO A 67 9.99 16.30 -4.04
N SER A 68 10.02 15.02 -4.40
CA SER A 68 11.20 14.16 -4.28
C SER A 68 12.21 14.34 -5.42
N ASP A 69 11.85 15.04 -6.50
CA ASP A 69 12.69 15.27 -7.68
C ASP A 69 12.47 16.65 -8.32
N GLU A 70 13.34 17.01 -9.27
CA GLU A 70 13.24 18.23 -10.09
C GLU A 70 11.95 18.30 -10.92
N ASN A 71 11.23 17.19 -11.07
CA ASN A 71 9.94 17.11 -11.77
C ASN A 71 8.73 17.34 -10.85
N GLY A 72 8.95 17.55 -9.55
CA GLY A 72 7.89 17.82 -8.61
C GLY A 72 7.09 16.59 -8.14
N ARG A 73 7.64 15.36 -8.27
CA ARG A 73 6.91 14.13 -7.93
C ARG A 73 6.72 13.97 -6.43
N THR A 74 5.46 13.83 -6.02
CA THR A 74 5.04 13.61 -4.63
C THR A 74 4.80 12.14 -4.29
N GLU A 75 5.00 11.23 -5.25
CA GLU A 75 4.85 9.80 -5.04
C GLU A 75 5.88 8.99 -5.82
N LYS A 76 6.27 7.84 -5.28
CA LYS A 76 7.15 6.87 -5.92
C LYS A 76 6.66 5.46 -5.69
N GLU A 77 6.47 4.73 -6.78
CA GLU A 77 6.28 3.29 -6.69
C GLU A 77 7.59 2.64 -6.23
N ILE A 78 7.51 1.89 -5.14
CA ILE A 78 8.66 1.22 -4.54
C ILE A 78 8.67 -0.27 -4.83
N ALA A 79 7.51 -0.88 -5.08
CA ALA A 79 7.37 -2.26 -5.49
C ALA A 79 6.01 -2.50 -6.16
N HIS A 80 5.92 -3.55 -6.95
CA HIS A 80 4.67 -4.11 -7.47
C HIS A 80 4.76 -5.63 -7.47
N PHE A 81 3.61 -6.29 -7.42
CA PHE A 81 3.54 -7.75 -7.55
C PHE A 81 2.18 -8.22 -8.09
N PRO A 82 2.15 -9.36 -8.81
CA PRO A 82 0.95 -9.84 -9.49
C PRO A 82 -0.28 -10.05 -8.59
N ALA A 83 -1.47 -9.78 -9.12
CA ALA A 83 -2.75 -10.01 -8.43
C ALA A 83 -3.13 -11.49 -8.26
N ILE A 84 -2.30 -12.42 -8.73
CA ILE A 84 -2.50 -13.87 -8.53
C ILE A 84 -2.36 -14.28 -7.06
N TYR A 85 -1.70 -13.46 -6.24
CA TYR A 85 -1.48 -13.76 -4.84
C TYR A 85 -2.77 -13.69 -4.03
N LYS A 86 -2.96 -14.70 -3.18
CA LYS A 86 -4.03 -14.69 -2.16
C LYS A 86 -3.78 -13.59 -1.13
N PRO A 87 -4.83 -13.11 -0.42
CA PRO A 87 -4.69 -12.02 0.55
C PRO A 87 -3.56 -12.18 1.58
N GLN A 88 -3.31 -13.41 2.05
CA GLN A 88 -2.22 -13.71 2.99
C GLN A 88 -0.85 -13.47 2.38
N GLY A 89 -0.66 -13.86 1.10
CA GLY A 89 0.58 -13.64 0.38
C GLY A 89 0.83 -12.15 0.16
N VAL A 90 -0.21 -11.41 -0.23
CA VAL A 90 -0.16 -9.94 -0.38
C VAL A 90 0.25 -9.27 0.92
N ALA A 91 -0.38 -9.64 2.04
CA ALA A 91 -0.04 -9.12 3.36
C ALA A 91 1.41 -9.45 3.76
N HIS A 92 1.86 -10.69 3.51
CA HIS A 92 3.21 -11.14 3.80
C HIS A 92 4.27 -10.36 2.99
N PHE A 93 4.10 -10.26 1.67
CA PHE A 93 5.01 -9.49 0.81
C PHE A 93 5.03 -8.01 1.17
N THR A 94 3.86 -7.43 1.44
CA THR A 94 3.75 -6.03 1.85
C THR A 94 4.56 -5.79 3.13
N ALA A 95 4.36 -6.62 4.16
CA ALA A 95 5.11 -6.49 5.41
C ALA A 95 6.62 -6.69 5.22
N GLN A 96 7.04 -7.65 4.39
CA GLN A 96 8.46 -7.86 4.08
C GLN A 96 9.08 -6.64 3.38
N ILE A 97 8.38 -6.03 2.43
CA ILE A 97 8.87 -4.84 1.71
C ILE A 97 8.98 -3.65 2.66
N LEU A 98 7.94 -3.42 3.48
CA LEU A 98 7.94 -2.34 4.45
C LEU A 98 9.07 -2.50 5.49
N ASN A 99 9.29 -3.72 5.97
CA ASN A 99 10.34 -4.02 6.93
C ASN A 99 11.74 -3.90 6.31
N SER A 100 11.98 -4.53 5.15
CA SER A 100 13.30 -4.54 4.49
C SER A 100 13.78 -3.15 4.05
N ARG A 101 12.84 -2.22 3.80
CA ARG A 101 13.14 -0.83 3.42
C ARG A 101 13.11 0.15 4.59
N GLY A 102 12.98 -0.34 5.83
CA GLY A 102 13.04 0.50 7.03
C GLY A 102 11.85 1.46 7.20
N PHE A 103 10.68 1.12 6.63
CA PHE A 103 9.45 1.89 6.85
C PHE A 103 8.81 1.55 8.20
N LEU A 104 9.00 0.33 8.70
CA LEU A 104 8.49 -0.11 9.99
C LEU A 104 9.54 0.16 11.07
N GLY A 105 9.16 0.93 12.10
CA GLY A 105 9.99 1.30 13.25
C GLY A 105 9.36 0.91 14.58
#